data_AF-A0A7K0RDB8-F1
#
_entry.id   AF-A0A7K0RDB8-F1
#
_cell.length_a   1.000
_cell.length_b   1.000
_cell.length_c   1.000
_cell.angle_alpha   90.00
_cell.angle_beta   90.00
_cell.angle_gamma   90.00
#
_symmetry.space_group_name_H-M   'P 1'
#
loop_
_entity.id
_entity.type
_entity.pdbx_description
1 polymer ?
#
loop_
_entity_poly.entity_id
_entity_poly.type
_entity_poly.pdbx_seq_one_letter_code
_entity_poly.pdbx_strand_id
1 'polypeptide(L)'
;MTVTTEQVGASVIRLARERRGIGVRELARLARVTPGAITQWEASERRGTARPQTIARALTAMGTSPESELPSAVDAVLERREDRVTLELHRAVAAKLVWKSSDVMSVVDANLEHLRTRVRGPSALADIAEWAQLANGKRIGALIDRMLGTDPRSIAMRQTSPFIGVLSNDERLAAIARASV
;
A
#
# COMPACT_ATOMS: atom_id res chain seq x y z
N MET A 1 -27.74 12.65 -8.64
CA MET A 1 -26.91 13.43 -7.70
C MET A 1 -25.54 13.59 -8.33
N THR A 2 -25.17 14.83 -8.58
CA THR A 2 -24.01 15.28 -9.35
C THR A 2 -22.70 14.98 -8.63
N VAL A 3 -21.77 14.31 -9.32
CA VAL A 3 -20.39 14.10 -8.89
C VAL A 3 -19.73 15.48 -8.77
N THR A 4 -19.40 15.88 -7.55
CA THR A 4 -18.85 17.19 -7.24
C THR A 4 -17.47 17.37 -7.88
N THR A 5 -17.31 18.48 -8.58
CA THR A 5 -16.17 18.93 -9.39
C THR A 5 -14.92 19.28 -8.58
N GLU A 6 -14.60 18.54 -7.51
CA GLU A 6 -13.46 18.80 -6.61
C GLU A 6 -12.28 17.82 -6.74
N GLN A 7 -12.31 16.90 -7.71
CA GLN A 7 -11.14 16.06 -8.06
C GLN A 7 -10.18 16.73 -9.07
N VAL A 8 -10.42 17.98 -9.46
CA VAL A 8 -9.56 18.73 -10.37
C VAL A 8 -8.46 19.45 -9.58
N GLY A 9 -7.32 18.79 -9.35
CA GLY A 9 -6.14 19.50 -8.83
C GLY A 9 -4.96 18.67 -8.32
N ALA A 10 -5.18 17.40 -7.94
CA ALA A 10 -4.11 16.58 -7.38
C ALA A 10 -3.50 15.66 -8.45
N SER A 11 -2.17 15.71 -8.60
CA SER A 11 -1.42 14.81 -9.49
C SER A 11 -1.26 13.46 -8.78
N VAL A 12 -1.76 12.38 -9.38
CA VAL A 12 -1.61 11.02 -8.84
C VAL A 12 -0.13 10.66 -8.76
N ILE A 13 0.67 11.09 -9.74
CA ILE A 13 2.13 10.93 -9.71
C ILE A 13 2.72 11.59 -8.45
N ARG A 14 2.33 12.84 -8.17
CA ARG A 14 2.81 13.59 -7.01
C ARG A 14 2.39 12.95 -5.69
N LEU A 15 1.11 12.60 -5.56
CA LEU A 15 0.56 11.97 -4.37
C LEU A 15 1.24 10.62 -4.09
N ALA A 16 1.37 9.77 -5.11
CA ALA A 16 2.05 8.48 -5.03
C ALA A 16 3.50 8.64 -4.54
N ARG A 17 4.18 9.67 -5.04
CA ARG A 17 5.56 10.01 -4.70
C ARG A 17 5.69 10.49 -3.25
N GLU A 18 4.85 11.45 -2.84
CA GLU A 18 4.88 12.03 -1.49
C GLU A 18 4.52 10.99 -0.41
N ARG A 19 3.52 10.14 -0.66
CA ARG A 19 3.17 9.03 0.24
C ARG A 19 4.33 8.06 0.50
N ARG A 20 5.24 7.93 -0.45
CA ARG A 20 6.41 7.04 -0.38
C ARG A 20 7.68 7.76 0.08
N GLY A 21 7.60 9.05 0.42
CA GLY A 21 8.77 9.85 0.79
C GLY A 21 9.78 10.04 -0.34
N ILE A 22 9.37 9.85 -1.60
CA ILE A 22 10.26 9.97 -2.76
C ILE A 22 10.35 11.44 -3.19
N GLY A 23 11.57 11.94 -3.38
CA GLY A 23 11.79 13.28 -3.94
C GLY A 23 11.65 13.31 -5.46
N VAL A 24 11.41 14.48 -6.06
CA VAL A 24 11.33 14.64 -7.54
C VAL A 24 12.59 14.11 -8.24
N ARG A 25 13.77 14.39 -7.68
CA ARG A 25 15.06 13.91 -8.22
C ARG A 25 15.18 12.39 -8.15
N GLU A 26 14.66 11.80 -7.08
CA GLU A 26 14.71 10.36 -6.88
C GLU A 26 13.76 9.63 -7.83
N LEU A 27 12.53 10.15 -8.01
CA LEU A 27 11.62 9.63 -9.02
C LEU A 27 12.21 9.76 -10.43
N ALA A 28 12.89 10.86 -10.74
CA ALA A 28 13.54 11.05 -12.03
C ALA A 28 14.62 9.99 -12.29
N ARG A 29 15.43 9.67 -11.27
CA ARG A 29 16.42 8.59 -11.31
C ARG A 29 15.77 7.24 -11.57
N LEU A 30 14.71 6.90 -10.83
CA LEU A 30 13.97 5.64 -10.98
C LEU A 30 13.32 5.51 -12.36
N ALA A 31 12.72 6.59 -12.86
CA ALA A 31 12.05 6.63 -14.15
C ALA A 31 13.00 6.86 -15.35
N ARG A 32 14.31 6.99 -15.10
CA ARG A 32 15.36 7.27 -16.08
C ARG A 32 15.06 8.51 -16.94
N VAL A 33 14.69 9.61 -16.29
CA VAL A 33 14.39 10.91 -16.92
C VAL A 33 15.03 12.06 -16.16
N THR A 34 14.91 13.28 -16.69
CA THR A 34 15.34 14.48 -15.98
C THR A 34 14.35 14.87 -14.88
N PRO A 35 14.80 15.55 -13.79
CA PRO A 35 13.89 16.07 -12.78
C PRO A 35 12.82 17.02 -13.36
N GLY A 36 13.17 17.81 -14.38
CA GLY A 36 12.22 18.67 -15.09
C GLY A 36 11.12 17.89 -15.81
N ALA A 37 11.41 16.69 -16.32
CA ALA A 37 10.39 15.83 -16.91
C ALA A 37 9.36 15.38 -15.86
N ILE A 38 9.78 15.05 -14.63
CA ILE A 38 8.86 14.68 -13.55
C ILE A 38 7.96 15.86 -13.18
N THR A 39 8.52 17.06 -13.00
CA THR A 39 7.73 18.27 -12.73
C THR A 39 6.75 18.57 -13.87
N GLN A 40 7.17 18.38 -15.12
CA GLN A 40 6.31 18.54 -16.29
C GLN A 40 5.18 17.49 -16.29
N TRP A 41 5.46 16.23 -15.94
CA TRP A 41 4.46 15.17 -15.85
C TRP A 41 3.41 15.49 -14.78
N GLU A 42 3.84 15.84 -13.55
CA GLU A 42 2.93 16.25 -12.47
C GLU A 42 2.07 17.47 -12.89
N ALA A 43 2.67 18.42 -13.60
CA ALA A 43 1.95 19.62 -14.06
C ALA A 43 0.97 19.34 -15.20
N SER A 44 1.34 18.47 -16.17
CA SER A 44 0.46 18.08 -17.27
C SER A 44 -0.69 17.21 -16.80
N GLU A 45 -0.48 16.38 -15.77
CA GLU A 45 -1.53 15.60 -15.12
C GLU A 45 -2.54 16.52 -14.42
N ARG A 46 -2.08 17.49 -13.64
CA ARG A 46 -2.94 18.49 -12.99
C ARG A 46 -3.79 19.27 -13.99
N ARG A 47 -3.27 19.51 -15.19
CA ARG A 47 -3.98 20.19 -16.29
C ARG A 47 -4.89 19.26 -17.11
N GLY A 48 -4.96 17.96 -16.80
CA GLY A 48 -5.74 16.99 -17.59
C GLY A 48 -5.16 16.71 -18.98
N THR A 49 -3.88 17.00 -19.20
CA THR A 49 -3.18 16.87 -20.50
C THR A 49 -2.12 15.77 -20.51
N ALA A 50 -1.92 15.06 -19.40
CA ALA A 50 -0.98 13.96 -19.32
C ALA A 50 -1.47 12.76 -20.13
N ARG A 51 -0.56 12.15 -20.88
CA ARG A 51 -0.84 10.86 -21.54
C ARG A 51 -0.95 9.76 -20.48
N PRO A 52 -1.90 8.83 -20.57
CA PRO A 52 -2.04 7.72 -19.62
C PRO A 52 -0.74 6.90 -19.45
N GLN A 53 0.01 6.68 -20.53
CA GLN A 53 1.28 5.95 -20.46
C GLN A 53 2.35 6.70 -19.63
N THR A 54 2.30 8.02 -19.57
CA THR A 54 3.22 8.83 -18.76
C THR A 54 2.96 8.63 -17.27
N ILE A 55 1.68 8.62 -16.89
CA ILE A 55 1.24 8.34 -15.51
C ILE A 55 1.67 6.92 -15.14
N ALA A 56 1.30 5.93 -15.97
CA ALA A 56 1.65 4.54 -15.74
C ALA A 56 3.17 4.32 -15.59
N ARG A 57 3.98 5.00 -16.40
CA ARG A 57 5.45 4.90 -16.33
C ARG A 57 6.02 5.49 -15.05
N ALA A 58 5.50 6.63 -14.59
CA ALA A 58 5.91 7.24 -13.33
C ALA A 58 5.55 6.35 -12.14
N LEU A 59 4.32 5.82 -12.14
CA LEU A 59 3.84 4.89 -11.11
C LEU A 59 4.64 3.59 -11.10
N THR A 60 4.91 3.00 -12.27
CA THR A 60 5.74 1.80 -12.39
C THR A 60 7.16 2.02 -11.86
N ALA A 61 7.74 3.20 -12.13
CA ALA A 61 9.07 3.56 -11.61
C ALA A 61 9.10 3.66 -10.07
N MET A 62 7.97 3.94 -9.43
CA MET A 62 7.81 3.92 -7.97
C MET A 62 7.39 2.54 -7.42
N GLY A 63 7.29 1.53 -8.29
CA GLY A 63 6.86 0.18 -7.93
C GLY A 63 5.35 0.05 -7.68
N THR A 64 4.52 0.93 -8.25
CA THR A 64 3.04 0.90 -8.16
C THR A 64 2.42 0.91 -9.56
N SER A 65 1.09 0.92 -9.66
CA SER A 65 0.37 0.98 -10.93
C SER A 65 -0.79 1.99 -10.87
N PRO A 66 -1.31 2.45 -12.03
CA PRO A 66 -2.49 3.33 -12.06
C PRO A 66 -3.68 2.77 -11.29
N GLU A 67 -3.91 1.46 -11.38
CA GLU A 67 -5.03 0.79 -10.72
C GLU A 67 -4.91 0.85 -9.18
N SER A 68 -3.69 0.79 -8.64
CA SER A 68 -3.42 0.91 -7.21
C SER A 68 -3.47 2.36 -6.70
N GLU A 69 -3.39 3.35 -7.59
CA GLU A 69 -3.30 4.78 -7.22
C GLU A 69 -4.53 5.61 -7.61
N LEU A 70 -5.40 5.08 -8.49
CA LEU A 70 -6.75 5.60 -8.67
C LEU A 70 -7.49 5.48 -7.34
N PRO A 71 -8.26 6.51 -6.94
CA PRO A 71 -9.27 6.34 -5.91
C PRO A 71 -10.11 5.15 -6.33
N SER A 72 -10.04 4.05 -5.58
CA SER A 72 -11.00 2.99 -5.75
C SER A 72 -12.37 3.63 -5.54
N ALA A 73 -13.41 3.17 -6.23
CA ALA A 73 -14.80 3.48 -5.84
C ALA A 73 -15.08 3.10 -4.36
N VAL A 74 -14.09 2.43 -3.73
CA VAL A 74 -13.97 1.98 -2.35
C VAL A 74 -12.85 2.73 -1.59
N ASP A 75 -12.63 4.03 -1.83
CA ASP A 75 -12.19 4.94 -0.73
C ASP A 75 -13.35 5.10 0.28
N ALA A 76 -13.91 3.96 0.71
CA ALA A 76 -14.80 3.89 1.83
C ALA A 76 -13.96 4.33 3.03
N VAL A 77 -14.30 5.48 3.59
CA VAL A 77 -13.84 5.87 4.92
C VAL A 77 -14.01 4.65 5.81
N LEU A 78 -12.90 4.09 6.32
CA LEU A 78 -12.97 3.01 7.28
C LEU A 78 -13.69 3.56 8.52
N GLU A 79 -14.98 3.24 8.65
CA GLU A 79 -15.85 3.81 9.68
C GLU A 79 -15.38 3.41 11.08
N ARG A 80 -14.92 2.17 11.22
CA ARG A 80 -14.48 1.60 12.50
C ARG A 80 -13.04 2.00 12.80
N ARG A 81 -12.81 2.43 14.04
CA ARG A 81 -11.47 2.77 14.54
C ARG A 81 -10.51 1.59 14.46
N GLU A 82 -10.98 0.38 14.75
CA GLU A 82 -10.19 -0.85 14.66
C GLU A 82 -9.63 -1.08 13.24
N ASP A 83 -10.42 -0.81 12.20
CA ASP A 83 -9.99 -0.96 10.81
C ASP A 83 -8.94 0.10 10.44
N ARG A 84 -9.11 1.34 10.91
CA ARG A 84 -8.09 2.39 10.75
C ARG A 84 -6.78 2.03 11.45
N VAL A 85 -6.86 1.53 12.69
CA VAL A 85 -5.69 1.09 13.46
C VAL A 85 -4.97 -0.05 12.75
N THR A 86 -5.69 -1.09 12.32
CA THR A 86 -5.08 -2.23 11.63
C THR A 86 -4.47 -1.81 10.29
N LEU A 87 -5.08 -0.87 9.57
CA LEU A 87 -4.49 -0.29 8.35
C LEU A 87 -3.19 0.46 8.64
N GLU A 88 -3.14 1.29 9.68
CA GLU A 88 -1.91 2.02 10.06
C GLU A 88 -0.77 1.09 10.49
N LEU A 89 -1.10 0.00 11.20
CA LEU A 89 -0.13 -1.05 11.52
C LEU A 89 0.44 -1.67 10.24
N HIS A 90 -0.42 -1.99 9.26
CA HIS A 90 0.03 -2.57 7.99
C HIS A 90 0.79 -1.56 7.12
N ARG A 91 0.49 -0.25 7.19
CA ARG A 91 1.30 0.81 6.57
C ARG A 91 2.72 0.83 7.11
N ALA A 92 2.88 0.73 8.44
CA ALA A 92 4.20 0.66 9.06
C ALA A 92 4.96 -0.62 8.67
N VAL A 93 4.29 -1.77 8.61
CA VAL A 93 4.89 -3.02 8.13
C VAL A 93 5.30 -2.90 6.68
N ALA A 94 4.46 -2.36 5.80
CA ALA A 94 4.78 -2.16 4.39
C ALA A 94 6.00 -1.25 4.20
N ALA A 95 6.11 -0.18 4.98
CA ALA A 95 7.30 0.68 4.99
C ALA A 95 8.57 -0.12 5.38
N LYS A 96 8.49 -0.98 6.40
CA LYS A 96 9.61 -1.83 6.83
C LYS A 96 9.97 -2.88 5.78
N LEU A 97 8.96 -3.44 5.11
CA LEU A 97 9.11 -4.43 4.04
C LEU A 97 9.90 -3.87 2.84
N VAL A 98 9.74 -2.59 2.53
CA VAL A 98 10.52 -1.90 1.46
C VAL A 98 12.02 -1.87 1.77
N TRP A 99 12.41 -1.71 3.04
CA TRP A 99 13.81 -1.50 3.44
C TRP A 99 14.49 -2.74 4.03
N LYS A 100 13.72 -3.65 4.64
CA LYS A 100 14.20 -4.83 5.38
C LYS A 100 13.41 -6.08 4.98
N SER A 101 13.26 -6.30 3.68
CA SER A 101 12.37 -7.35 3.15
C SER A 101 12.70 -8.74 3.71
N SER A 102 13.98 -9.14 3.74
CA SER A 102 14.41 -10.45 4.25
C SER A 102 13.98 -10.70 5.69
N ASP A 103 14.18 -9.70 6.55
CA ASP A 103 13.91 -9.81 7.99
C ASP A 103 12.41 -9.91 8.24
N VAL A 104 11.62 -9.08 7.54
CA VAL A 104 10.16 -9.11 7.62
C VAL A 104 9.61 -10.44 7.10
N MET A 105 10.10 -10.91 5.95
CA MET A 105 9.62 -12.16 5.35
C MET A 105 9.95 -13.37 6.22
N SER A 106 11.12 -13.41 6.87
CA SER A 106 11.46 -14.48 7.81
C SER A 106 10.46 -14.57 8.97
N VAL A 107 9.95 -13.44 9.48
CA VAL A 107 8.92 -13.41 10.53
C VAL A 107 7.57 -13.87 9.97
N VAL A 108 7.21 -13.42 8.76
CA VAL A 108 5.96 -13.80 8.08
C VAL A 108 5.90 -15.31 7.85
N ASP A 109 6.99 -15.92 7.38
CA ASP A 109 7.05 -17.36 7.11
C ASP A 109 6.85 -18.17 8.40
N ALA A 110 7.54 -17.80 9.48
CA ALA A 110 7.37 -18.44 10.78
C ALA A 110 5.92 -18.30 11.30
N ASN A 111 5.35 -17.10 11.19
CA ASN A 111 3.98 -16.83 11.62
C ASN A 111 2.93 -17.59 10.80
N LEU A 112 3.09 -17.68 9.48
CA LEU A 112 2.19 -18.44 8.62
C LEU A 112 2.19 -19.92 9.00
N GLU A 113 3.35 -20.48 9.28
CA GLU A 113 3.45 -21.86 9.75
C GLU A 113 2.72 -22.06 11.08
N HIS A 114 2.93 -21.17 12.04
CA HIS A 114 2.21 -21.20 13.31
C HIS A 114 0.69 -21.04 13.14
N LEU A 115 0.23 -20.10 12.30
CA LEU A 115 -1.20 -19.84 12.08
C LEU A 115 -1.92 -21.04 11.47
N ARG A 116 -1.30 -21.74 10.51
CA ARG A 116 -1.86 -22.97 9.91
C ARG A 116 -2.20 -24.04 10.95
N THR A 117 -1.40 -24.15 12.00
CA THR A 117 -1.61 -25.17 13.05
C THR A 117 -2.68 -24.79 14.07
N ARG A 118 -2.87 -23.48 14.32
CA ARG A 118 -3.71 -22.97 15.42
C ARG A 118 -5.11 -22.59 14.98
N VAL A 119 -5.25 -22.07 13.77
CA VAL A 119 -6.52 -21.58 13.28
C VAL A 119 -7.41 -22.74 12.84
N ARG A 120 -8.69 -22.66 13.22
CA ARG A 120 -9.73 -23.61 12.82
C ARG A 120 -10.80 -22.85 12.03
N GLY A 121 -11.36 -23.51 11.02
CA GLY A 121 -12.44 -22.94 10.21
C GLY A 121 -12.01 -22.66 8.75
N PRO A 122 -12.87 -22.98 7.77
CA PRO A 122 -12.54 -22.84 6.34
C PRO A 122 -12.13 -21.42 5.92
N SER A 123 -12.82 -20.39 6.42
CA SER A 123 -12.55 -19.00 6.04
C SER A 123 -11.15 -18.55 6.45
N ALA A 124 -10.78 -18.79 7.71
CA ALA A 124 -9.50 -18.33 8.22
C ALA A 124 -8.32 -19.14 7.65
N LEU A 125 -8.54 -20.43 7.32
CA LEU A 125 -7.58 -21.21 6.55
C LEU A 125 -7.41 -20.68 5.13
N ALA A 126 -8.49 -20.23 4.47
CA ALA A 126 -8.41 -19.61 3.16
C ALA A 126 -7.64 -18.27 3.21
N ASP A 127 -7.82 -17.47 4.26
CA ASP A 127 -7.04 -16.24 4.47
C ASP A 127 -5.55 -16.53 4.61
N ILE A 128 -5.19 -17.52 5.43
CA ILE A 128 -3.79 -17.94 5.62
C ILE A 128 -3.18 -18.46 4.32
N ALA A 129 -3.94 -19.22 3.53
CA ALA A 129 -3.50 -19.70 2.23
C ALA A 129 -3.25 -18.53 1.25
N GLU A 130 -4.15 -17.54 1.24
CA GLU A 130 -3.99 -16.35 0.40
C GLU A 130 -2.78 -15.49 0.83
N TRP A 131 -2.59 -15.30 2.14
CA TRP A 131 -1.39 -14.64 2.66
C TRP A 131 -0.12 -15.36 2.25
N ALA A 132 -0.09 -16.69 2.36
CA ALA A 132 1.05 -17.50 1.94
C ALA A 132 1.32 -17.41 0.44
N GLN A 133 0.28 -17.34 -0.40
CA GLN A 133 0.43 -17.17 -1.84
C GLN A 133 1.05 -15.80 -2.17
N LEU A 134 0.60 -14.73 -1.51
CA LEU A 134 1.13 -13.38 -1.71
C LEU A 134 2.56 -13.25 -1.19
N ALA A 135 2.87 -13.83 -0.02
CA ALA A 135 4.19 -13.83 0.59
C ALA A 135 5.24 -14.56 -0.26
N ASN A 136 4.87 -15.70 -0.85
CA ASN A 136 5.74 -16.48 -1.73
C ASN A 136 5.77 -15.96 -3.19
N GLY A 137 4.99 -14.92 -3.49
CA GLY A 137 4.90 -14.36 -4.83
C GLY A 137 6.17 -13.62 -5.24
N LYS A 138 6.50 -13.64 -6.54
CA LYS A 138 7.62 -12.87 -7.10
C LYS A 138 7.40 -11.35 -7.08
N ARG A 139 6.18 -10.89 -6.76
CA ARG A 139 5.75 -9.48 -6.82
C ARG A 139 5.36 -8.99 -5.44
N ILE A 140 6.33 -8.42 -4.71
CA ILE A 140 6.10 -7.85 -3.37
C ILE A 140 5.04 -6.74 -3.36
N GLY A 141 4.84 -6.05 -4.48
CA GLY A 141 3.78 -5.06 -4.65
C GLY A 141 2.39 -5.64 -4.43
N ALA A 142 2.10 -6.87 -4.88
CA ALA A 142 0.79 -7.50 -4.68
C ALA A 142 0.49 -7.80 -3.20
N LEU A 143 1.52 -8.13 -2.42
CA LEU A 143 1.41 -8.29 -0.97
C LEU A 143 1.09 -6.94 -0.32
N ILE A 144 1.83 -5.88 -0.69
CA ILE A 144 1.61 -4.52 -0.18
C ILE A 144 0.21 -4.01 -0.54
N ASP A 145 -0.24 -4.20 -1.78
CA ASP A 145 -1.58 -3.79 -2.23
C ASP A 145 -2.65 -4.45 -1.36
N ARG A 146 -2.53 -5.76 -1.07
CA ARG A 146 -3.47 -6.46 -0.19
C ARG A 146 -3.41 -5.97 1.26
N MET A 147 -2.22 -5.69 1.78
CA MET A 147 -2.04 -5.16 3.14
C MET A 147 -2.75 -3.81 3.31
N LEU A 148 -2.73 -2.97 2.26
CA LEU A 148 -3.17 -1.58 2.31
C LEU A 148 -4.57 -1.34 1.74
N GLY A 149 -5.20 -2.36 1.15
CA GLY A 149 -6.54 -2.26 0.58
C GLY A 149 -7.62 -1.91 1.61
N THR A 150 -8.61 -1.13 1.18
CA THR A 150 -9.78 -0.72 1.97
C THR A 150 -11.04 -1.49 1.62
N ASP A 151 -10.95 -2.45 0.69
CA ASP A 151 -12.07 -3.32 0.34
C ASP A 151 -12.36 -4.35 1.45
N PRO A 152 -13.59 -4.92 1.48
CA PRO A 152 -13.98 -5.87 2.52
C PRO A 152 -13.05 -7.08 2.66
N ARG A 153 -12.42 -7.55 1.57
CA ARG A 153 -11.49 -8.69 1.62
C ARG A 153 -10.20 -8.30 2.32
N SER A 154 -9.64 -7.13 2.00
CA SER A 154 -8.45 -6.60 2.68
C SER A 154 -8.69 -6.34 4.16
N ILE A 155 -9.87 -5.79 4.52
CA ILE A 155 -10.27 -5.60 5.92
C ILE A 155 -10.35 -6.94 6.66
N ALA A 156 -11.05 -7.92 6.08
CA ALA A 156 -11.19 -9.24 6.67
C ALA A 156 -9.82 -9.94 6.86
N MET A 157 -8.95 -9.90 5.84
CA MET A 157 -7.64 -10.54 5.91
C MET A 157 -6.70 -9.93 6.96
N ARG A 158 -6.84 -8.64 7.30
CA ARG A 158 -6.07 -8.03 8.39
C ARG A 158 -6.39 -8.62 9.77
N GLN A 159 -7.55 -9.27 9.93
CA GLN A 159 -7.92 -9.96 11.17
C GLN A 159 -7.11 -11.24 11.39
N THR A 160 -6.57 -11.84 10.33
CA THR A 160 -5.77 -13.08 10.32
C THR A 160 -4.35 -12.81 9.82
N SER A 161 -3.77 -11.69 10.25
CA SER A 161 -2.50 -11.14 9.76
C SER A 161 -1.27 -11.95 10.22
N PRO A 162 -0.33 -12.30 9.31
CA PRO A 162 0.93 -12.97 9.66
C PRO A 162 2.05 -12.00 10.06
N PHE A 163 1.77 -10.71 10.24
CA PHE A 163 2.81 -9.69 10.49
C PHE A 163 3.04 -9.40 11.98
N ILE A 164 2.53 -10.25 12.87
CA ILE A 164 2.74 -10.10 14.32
C ILE A 164 4.24 -10.17 14.65
N GLY A 165 4.72 -9.24 15.48
CA GLY A 165 6.14 -9.18 15.87
C GLY A 165 7.07 -8.50 14.85
N VAL A 166 6.59 -8.10 13.67
CA VAL A 166 7.41 -7.35 12.69
C VAL A 166 7.75 -5.94 13.20
N LEU A 167 6.80 -5.29 13.87
CA LEU A 167 6.99 -3.98 14.47
C LEU A 167 7.46 -4.14 15.91
N SER A 168 8.44 -3.32 16.31
CA SER A 168 8.74 -3.04 17.71
C SER A 168 7.55 -2.36 18.40
N ASN A 169 7.56 -2.34 19.73
CA ASN A 169 6.48 -1.71 20.50
C ASN A 169 6.33 -0.21 20.17
N ASP A 170 7.45 0.51 20.02
CA ASP A 170 7.43 1.94 19.70
C ASP A 170 6.88 2.22 18.30
N GLU A 171 7.29 1.43 17.29
CA GLU A 171 6.75 1.49 15.93
C GLU A 171 5.23 1.23 15.93
N ARG A 172 4.78 0.26 16.75
CA ARG A 172 3.37 -0.09 16.90
C ARG A 172 2.57 1.06 17.52
N LEU A 173 3.07 1.66 18.60
CA LEU A 173 2.43 2.80 19.26
C LEU A 173 2.34 4.01 18.34
N ALA A 174 3.42 4.33 17.61
CA ALA A 174 3.43 5.41 16.62
C ALA A 174 2.40 5.19 15.50
N ALA A 175 2.22 3.95 15.06
CA ALA A 175 1.20 3.60 14.06
C ALA A 175 -0.23 3.75 14.62
N ILE A 176 -0.50 3.27 15.83
CA ILE A 176 -1.81 3.41 16.48
C ILE A 176 -2.18 4.89 16.66
N ALA A 177 -1.21 5.76 17.00
CA ALA A 177 -1.44 7.19 17.16
C ALA A 177 -1.95 7.85 15.87
N ARG A 178 -1.43 7.46 14.70
CA ARG A 178 -1.87 7.99 13.39
C ARG A 178 -3.32 7.65 13.03
N ALA A 179 -3.88 6.57 13.59
CA ALA A 179 -5.26 6.17 13.35
C ALA A 179 -6.30 6.96 14.17
N SER A 180 -5.84 7.82 15.08
CA SER A 180 -6.68 8.64 15.97
C SER A 180 -6.92 10.06 15.44
N VAL A 181 -6.34 10.38 14.28
CA VAL A 181 -6.48 11.64 13.54
C VAL A 181 -7.48 11.46 12.41
#